data_AF-A0A3B0T4M0-F1
#
_entry.id   AF-A0A3B0T4M0-F1
#
_cell.length_a   1.000
_cell.length_b   1.000
_cell.length_c   1.000
_cell.angle_alpha   90.00
_cell.angle_beta   90.00
_cell.angle_gamma   90.00
#
_symmetry.space_group_name_H-M   'P 1'
#
loop_
_entity.id
_entity.type
_entity.pdbx_description
1 polymer ?
#
loop_
_entity_poly.entity_id
_entity_poly.type
_entity_poly.pdbx_seq_one_letter_code
_entity_poly.pdbx_strand_id
1 'polypeptide(L)'
;MIFSFTGLKTAPALRNNGADRTGGLGAWARSMITIGFCLLAFALAGNAMAQSGLAPEPAKQSPVGGNVPGEALGSTSDSELWRNIRSSGVGTVAIRDKMGARLIQSAGEDWRNWRTGPLITYSAWALLGMVGLLALFFGLRGRIRIDSGVSGQTIRRFNMTERVSHWLVALSFITLGLTGINLLFGRSLFIPLIGKDAFAAMAATGKLLHNTVAFAFMLGLALIFFHWVLHNFPNRHDVVWLLKGGGFFSKSHPPARKFNAGQKIFFWLVLLSGVVLSLSGWALLFPYTTSFFADSFAFFNTWFGTSLPTELTQIQEQQYASLLHAGVAVFLAVVILAHIYIGSIGMEGAIGAMTTGDVDVNWAKEHHSVWVEEEMALQPAPPPAKSMQTGDTS
;
A
#
# COMPACT_ATOMS: atom_id res chain seq x y z
N MET A 1 4.54 -33.24 -6.59
CA MET A 1 5.62 -32.69 -7.44
C MET A 1 6.15 -31.43 -6.78
N ILE A 2 7.34 -31.51 -6.20
CA ILE A 2 8.01 -30.40 -5.52
C ILE A 2 8.75 -29.61 -6.60
N PHE A 3 8.31 -28.37 -6.88
CA PHE A 3 9.07 -27.46 -7.73
C PHE A 3 10.33 -27.02 -6.98
N SER A 4 11.47 -27.63 -7.31
CA SER A 4 12.78 -27.18 -6.88
C SER A 4 13.14 -25.89 -7.62
N PHE A 5 12.91 -24.74 -6.98
CA PHE A 5 13.51 -23.47 -7.39
C PHE A 5 14.98 -23.41 -6.93
N THR A 6 15.80 -24.32 -7.44
CA THR A 6 17.26 -24.17 -7.40
C THR A 6 17.67 -23.29 -8.58
N GLY A 7 17.41 -21.99 -8.45
CA GLY A 7 18.14 -21.01 -9.26
C GLY A 7 19.61 -21.11 -8.88
N LEU A 8 20.48 -21.46 -9.84
CA LEU A 8 21.93 -21.33 -9.66
C LEU A 8 22.19 -19.89 -9.19
N LYS A 9 22.57 -19.72 -7.93
CA LYS A 9 23.18 -18.48 -7.44
C LYS A 9 24.53 -18.36 -8.15
N THR A 10 24.57 -17.68 -9.28
CA THR A 10 25.82 -17.14 -9.78
C THR A 10 26.27 -16.08 -8.77
N ALA A 11 27.46 -16.29 -8.19
CA ALA A 11 28.03 -15.35 -7.23
C ALA A 11 28.08 -13.94 -7.86
N PRO A 12 27.61 -12.88 -7.20
CA PRO A 12 27.67 -11.55 -7.76
C PRO A 12 29.13 -11.11 -7.87
N ALA A 13 29.67 -11.10 -9.09
CA ALA A 13 31.01 -10.59 -9.36
C ALA A 13 31.08 -9.08 -9.11
N LEU A 14 32.19 -8.61 -8.54
CA LEU A 14 32.49 -7.18 -8.43
C LEU A 14 32.55 -6.56 -9.83
N ARG A 15 31.83 -5.46 -10.04
CA ARG A 15 31.78 -4.75 -11.33
C ARG A 15 32.49 -3.40 -11.22
N ASN A 16 33.46 -3.15 -12.10
CA ASN A 16 34.14 -1.86 -12.20
C ASN A 16 33.20 -0.82 -12.85
N ASN A 17 33.10 0.37 -12.27
CA ASN A 17 32.26 1.46 -12.80
C ASN A 17 32.73 2.03 -14.16
N GLY A 18 33.90 1.63 -14.67
CA GLY A 18 34.59 2.29 -15.79
C GLY A 18 34.23 1.85 -17.20
N ALA A 19 33.41 0.82 -17.42
CA ALA A 19 33.29 0.20 -18.76
C ALA A 19 31.93 0.31 -19.48
N ASP A 20 30.86 0.83 -18.87
CA ASP A 20 29.51 0.71 -19.49
C ASP A 20 28.56 1.91 -19.24
N ARG A 21 29.10 3.13 -19.15
CA ARG A 21 28.27 4.36 -19.00
C ARG A 21 28.23 5.22 -20.26
N THR A 22 27.80 4.65 -21.37
CA THR A 22 27.15 5.40 -22.46
C THR A 22 25.70 4.96 -22.57
N GLY A 23 24.84 5.44 -21.66
CA GLY A 23 23.43 5.08 -21.67
C GLY A 23 22.60 5.96 -20.75
N GLY A 24 22.24 7.16 -21.21
CA GLY A 24 21.28 8.01 -20.51
C GLY A 24 19.96 7.28 -20.27
N LEU A 25 19.32 7.49 -19.10
CA LEU A 25 18.00 6.94 -18.72
C LEU A 25 17.70 5.62 -19.45
N GLY A 26 18.36 4.55 -19.00
CA GLY A 26 18.40 3.26 -19.69
C GLY A 26 17.03 2.86 -20.22
N ALA A 27 16.98 2.29 -21.43
CA ALA A 27 15.76 1.98 -22.17
C ALA A 27 14.61 1.39 -21.33
N TRP A 28 14.96 0.63 -20.28
CA TRP A 28 14.03 0.10 -19.28
C TRP A 28 13.25 1.16 -18.47
N ALA A 29 13.86 2.27 -18.05
CA ALA A 29 13.16 3.37 -17.37
C ALA A 29 12.11 4.04 -18.28
N ARG A 30 12.39 4.11 -19.60
CA ARG A 30 11.44 4.58 -20.60
C ARG A 30 10.32 3.55 -20.82
N SER A 31 10.63 2.26 -20.86
CA SER A 31 9.64 1.18 -20.95
C SER A 31 8.72 1.09 -19.73
N MET A 32 9.18 1.43 -18.51
CA MET A 32 8.34 1.46 -17.31
C MET A 32 7.36 2.65 -17.31
N ILE A 33 7.80 3.81 -17.81
CA ILE A 33 6.89 4.94 -18.10
C ILE A 33 5.84 4.51 -19.13
N THR A 34 6.24 3.74 -20.15
CA THR A 34 5.33 3.18 -21.15
C THR A 34 4.34 2.16 -20.56
N ILE A 35 4.74 1.28 -19.62
CA ILE A 35 3.78 0.36 -18.95
C ILE A 35 2.80 1.12 -18.06
N GLY A 36 3.25 2.15 -17.35
CA GLY A 36 2.35 3.08 -16.64
C GLY A 36 1.35 3.77 -17.58
N PHE A 37 1.81 4.17 -18.77
CA PHE A 37 0.96 4.71 -19.85
C PHE A 37 0.05 3.65 -20.49
N CYS A 38 0.46 2.38 -20.61
CA CYS A 38 -0.37 1.31 -21.15
C CYS A 38 -1.47 0.89 -20.19
N LEU A 39 -1.23 0.92 -18.87
CA LEU A 39 -2.27 0.76 -17.85
C LEU A 39 -3.26 1.94 -17.86
N LEU A 40 -2.77 3.16 -18.13
CA LEU A 40 -3.60 4.35 -18.37
C LEU A 40 -4.46 4.20 -19.65
N ALA A 41 -3.91 3.61 -20.71
CA ALA A 41 -4.61 3.39 -21.98
C ALA A 41 -5.65 2.25 -21.92
N PHE A 42 -5.41 1.20 -21.14
CA PHE A 42 -6.38 0.11 -20.96
C PHE A 42 -7.59 0.54 -20.11
N ALA A 43 -7.39 1.48 -19.18
CA ALA A 43 -8.45 2.07 -18.39
C ALA A 43 -9.45 2.89 -19.26
N LEU A 44 -8.98 3.52 -20.34
CA LEU A 44 -9.81 4.33 -21.24
C LEU A 44 -10.68 3.50 -22.21
N ALA A 45 -10.48 2.17 -22.30
CA ALA A 45 -11.19 1.30 -23.24
C ALA A 45 -12.46 0.63 -22.65
N GLY A 46 -12.78 0.84 -21.38
CA GLY A 46 -13.87 0.16 -20.68
C GLY A 46 -15.14 0.99 -20.50
N ASN A 47 -15.83 1.37 -21.57
CA ASN A 47 -17.21 1.85 -21.46
C ASN A 47 -18.16 0.64 -21.39
N ALA A 48 -18.45 0.17 -20.18
CA ALA A 48 -19.55 -0.75 -19.95
C ALA A 48 -20.80 0.07 -19.61
N MET A 49 -21.81 -0.02 -20.49
CA MET A 49 -23.12 0.61 -20.31
C MET A 49 -23.82 0.01 -19.09
N ALA A 50 -24.09 0.85 -18.08
CA ALA A 50 -24.99 0.49 -17.01
C ALA A 50 -26.44 0.64 -17.50
N GLN A 51 -27.13 -0.49 -17.59
CA GLN A 51 -28.50 -0.63 -18.05
C GLN A 51 -29.46 -0.03 -17.01
N SER A 52 -30.22 0.98 -17.41
CA SER A 52 -31.31 1.55 -16.64
C SER A 52 -32.46 0.54 -16.56
N GLY A 53 -32.59 -0.16 -15.43
CA GLY A 53 -33.77 -0.96 -15.14
C GLY A 53 -34.96 -0.03 -14.84
N LEU A 54 -35.97 -0.05 -15.72
CA LEU A 54 -37.28 0.53 -15.44
C LEU A 54 -37.92 -0.22 -14.26
N ALA A 55 -38.30 0.51 -13.21
CA ALA A 55 -39.10 -0.03 -12.12
C ALA A 55 -40.54 -0.28 -12.63
N PRO A 56 -41.21 -1.39 -12.24
CA PRO A 56 -42.65 -1.51 -12.43
C PRO A 56 -43.39 -0.55 -11.50
N GLU A 57 -44.47 0.06 -11.97
CA GLU A 57 -45.37 0.83 -11.11
C GLU A 57 -45.99 -0.07 -10.02
N PRO A 58 -46.07 0.39 -8.76
CA PRO A 58 -46.83 -0.31 -7.74
C PRO A 58 -48.32 -0.16 -8.03
N ALA A 59 -49.03 -1.28 -8.17
CA ALA A 59 -50.48 -1.30 -8.14
C ALA A 59 -50.96 -0.82 -6.74
N LYS A 60 -51.39 0.44 -6.66
CA LYS A 60 -52.11 0.95 -5.49
C LYS A 60 -53.56 0.47 -5.57
N GLN A 61 -53.90 -0.52 -4.74
CA GLN A 61 -55.26 -0.62 -4.22
C GLN A 61 -55.24 -0.18 -2.77
N SER A 62 -55.61 1.08 -2.54
CA SER A 62 -56.02 1.52 -1.21
C SER A 62 -57.39 0.89 -0.91
N PRO A 63 -57.61 0.25 0.25
CA PRO A 63 -58.93 -0.20 0.63
C PRO A 63 -59.86 1.00 0.78
N VAL A 64 -60.98 1.00 0.06
CA VAL A 64 -62.08 1.94 0.25
C VAL A 64 -63.22 1.15 0.88
N GLY A 65 -63.71 1.60 2.04
CA GLY A 65 -64.94 1.04 2.63
C GLY A 65 -64.85 0.44 4.03
N GLY A 66 -63.97 0.95 4.90
CA GLY A 66 -64.23 0.98 6.35
C GLY A 66 -64.69 -0.31 7.05
N ASN A 67 -64.31 -1.48 6.58
CA ASN A 67 -64.58 -2.74 7.27
C ASN A 67 -63.27 -3.27 7.85
N VAL A 68 -63.19 -3.29 9.18
CA VAL A 68 -62.10 -3.90 9.93
C VAL A 68 -62.63 -5.21 10.53
N PRO A 69 -62.31 -6.38 9.97
CA PRO A 69 -62.62 -7.66 10.61
C PRO A 69 -61.88 -7.77 11.94
N GLY A 70 -62.56 -8.36 12.93
CA GLY A 70 -62.06 -8.53 14.30
C GLY A 70 -60.65 -9.15 14.36
N GLU A 71 -59.88 -8.68 15.34
CA GLU A 71 -58.44 -8.91 15.58
C GLU A 71 -57.44 -8.05 14.78
N ALA A 72 -57.87 -6.93 14.20
CA ALA A 72 -56.91 -5.90 13.81
C ALA A 72 -56.33 -5.23 15.07
N LEU A 73 -55.11 -5.63 15.45
CA LEU A 73 -54.23 -4.78 16.26
C LEU A 73 -54.24 -3.40 15.58
N GLY A 74 -54.70 -2.37 16.29
CA GLY A 74 -54.84 -1.02 15.72
C GLY A 74 -53.59 -0.61 14.95
N SER A 75 -53.77 0.17 13.88
CA SER A 75 -52.65 0.70 13.10
C SER A 75 -51.57 1.21 14.05
N THR A 76 -50.33 0.72 13.87
CA THR A 76 -49.17 1.11 14.67
C THR A 76 -49.20 2.62 14.88
N SER A 77 -49.15 3.09 16.12
CA SER A 77 -49.19 4.53 16.39
C SER A 77 -48.10 5.23 15.56
N ASP A 78 -48.40 6.38 14.96
CA ASP A 78 -47.40 7.18 14.22
C ASP A 78 -46.12 7.35 15.05
N SER A 79 -46.24 7.51 16.37
CA SER A 79 -45.11 7.63 17.27
C SER A 79 -44.22 6.38 17.34
N GLU A 80 -44.82 5.18 17.26
CA GLU A 80 -44.14 3.89 17.25
C GLU A 80 -43.56 3.58 15.87
N LEU A 81 -44.30 3.92 14.80
CA LEU A 81 -43.79 3.90 13.43
C LEU A 81 -42.53 4.77 13.30
N TRP A 82 -42.59 6.03 13.73
CA TRP A 82 -41.45 6.95 13.68
C TRP A 82 -40.33 6.56 14.65
N ARG A 83 -40.63 5.86 15.74
CA ARG A 83 -39.61 5.30 16.64
C ARG A 83 -38.88 4.15 15.95
N ASN A 84 -39.61 3.22 15.36
CA ASN A 84 -39.08 2.09 14.59
C ASN A 84 -38.23 2.57 13.40
N ILE A 85 -38.74 3.52 12.62
CA ILE A 85 -38.01 4.14 11.50
C ILE A 85 -36.69 4.78 11.98
N ARG A 86 -36.71 5.54 13.08
CA ARG A 86 -35.49 6.18 13.63
C ARG A 86 -34.53 5.19 14.27
N SER A 87 -35.04 4.13 14.89
CA SER A 87 -34.23 3.07 15.49
C SER A 87 -33.75 2.04 14.46
N SER A 88 -33.59 2.44 13.20
CA SER A 88 -33.04 1.57 12.16
C SER A 88 -33.93 0.36 11.83
N GLY A 89 -35.25 0.52 11.92
CA GLY A 89 -36.25 -0.45 11.46
C GLY A 89 -36.11 -0.82 9.99
N VAL A 90 -36.37 -2.09 9.66
CA VAL A 90 -36.42 -2.59 8.28
C VAL A 90 -37.87 -2.80 7.90
N GLY A 91 -38.36 -2.03 6.92
CA GLY A 91 -39.67 -2.23 6.32
C GLY A 91 -39.67 -3.35 5.28
N THR A 92 -40.74 -3.41 4.48
CA THR A 92 -40.80 -4.30 3.32
C THR A 92 -40.79 -3.47 2.04
N VAL A 93 -40.06 -3.93 1.03
CA VAL A 93 -40.06 -3.32 -0.30
C VAL A 93 -40.28 -4.35 -1.39
N ALA A 94 -41.10 -3.99 -2.36
CA ALA A 94 -41.41 -4.80 -3.54
C ALA A 94 -40.27 -4.78 -4.58
N ILE A 95 -39.39 -3.77 -4.53
CA ILE A 95 -38.24 -3.67 -5.43
C ILE A 95 -37.16 -4.72 -5.11
N ARG A 96 -36.33 -5.04 -6.12
CA ARG A 96 -35.20 -5.97 -5.98
C ARG A 96 -34.18 -5.50 -4.96
N ASP A 97 -33.96 -4.19 -4.88
CA ASP A 97 -33.07 -3.59 -3.89
C ASP A 97 -33.76 -3.57 -2.51
N LYS A 98 -33.41 -4.55 -1.67
CA LYS A 98 -33.93 -4.66 -0.31
C LYS A 98 -33.40 -3.58 0.63
N MET A 99 -32.38 -2.81 0.25
CA MET A 99 -31.90 -1.69 1.06
C MET A 99 -32.90 -0.53 1.11
N GLY A 100 -33.78 -0.41 0.11
CA GLY A 100 -34.89 0.57 0.13
C GLY A 100 -35.89 0.37 1.28
N ALA A 101 -35.84 -0.77 1.98
CA ALA A 101 -36.65 -1.02 3.18
C ALA A 101 -36.22 -0.20 4.39
N ARG A 102 -35.04 0.43 4.37
CA ARG A 102 -34.50 1.22 5.49
C ARG A 102 -34.66 2.71 5.18
N LEU A 103 -35.59 3.37 5.87
CA LEU A 103 -35.91 4.79 5.62
C LEU A 103 -34.93 5.77 6.28
N ILE A 104 -34.44 5.47 7.48
CA ILE A 104 -33.44 6.29 8.19
C ILE A 104 -32.27 5.39 8.59
N GLN A 105 -31.05 5.86 8.31
CA GLN A 105 -29.81 5.21 8.72
C GLN A 105 -29.03 6.13 9.66
N SER A 106 -29.35 6.08 10.96
CA SER A 106 -28.66 6.88 11.99
C SER A 106 -27.16 6.60 12.04
N ALA A 107 -26.73 5.34 11.90
CA ALA A 107 -25.31 4.98 11.80
C ALA A 107 -24.59 5.62 10.60
N GLY A 108 -25.33 6.06 9.57
CA GLY A 108 -24.82 6.85 8.44
C GLY A 108 -24.22 8.18 8.88
N GLU A 109 -24.84 8.81 9.87
CA GLU A 109 -24.43 10.12 10.38
C GLU A 109 -23.14 10.04 11.19
N ASP A 110 -22.97 9.00 12.01
CA ASP A 110 -21.73 8.78 12.75
C ASP A 110 -20.55 8.59 11.80
N TRP A 111 -20.72 7.71 10.81
CA TRP A 111 -19.71 7.51 9.76
C TRP A 111 -19.40 8.83 9.02
N ARG A 112 -20.42 9.58 8.64
CA ARG A 112 -20.26 10.86 7.93
C ARG A 112 -19.48 11.85 8.78
N ASN A 113 -19.85 12.02 10.05
CA ASN A 113 -19.18 12.91 10.99
C ASN A 113 -17.70 12.53 11.18
N TRP A 114 -17.40 11.24 11.34
CA TRP A 114 -16.03 10.74 11.42
C TRP A 114 -15.22 11.00 10.15
N ARG A 115 -15.81 10.68 8.99
CA ARG A 115 -15.14 10.83 7.68
C ARG A 115 -14.89 12.30 7.35
N THR A 116 -15.86 13.18 7.59
CA THR A 116 -15.74 14.60 7.19
C THR A 116 -15.02 15.48 8.20
N GLY A 117 -14.92 15.04 9.45
CA GLY A 117 -14.18 15.75 10.51
C GLY A 117 -12.84 15.06 10.81
N PRO A 118 -12.78 14.22 11.86
CA PRO A 118 -11.53 13.64 12.37
C PRO A 118 -10.62 13.03 11.30
N LEU A 119 -11.18 12.23 10.40
CA LEU A 119 -10.39 11.53 9.39
C LEU A 119 -9.66 12.52 8.47
N ILE A 120 -10.37 13.51 7.91
CA ILE A 120 -9.76 14.53 7.03
C ILE A 120 -8.70 15.33 7.79
N THR A 121 -9.04 15.81 8.99
CA THR A 121 -8.14 16.66 9.79
C THR A 121 -6.86 15.92 10.17
N TYR A 122 -6.96 14.72 10.76
CA TYR A 122 -5.79 13.96 11.15
C TYR A 122 -4.99 13.46 9.95
N SER A 123 -5.64 13.17 8.82
CA SER A 123 -4.92 12.81 7.60
C SER A 123 -4.08 13.97 7.07
N ALA A 124 -4.63 15.19 7.08
CA ALA A 124 -3.87 16.38 6.67
C ALA A 124 -2.67 16.60 7.59
N TRP A 125 -2.87 16.54 8.92
CA TRP A 125 -1.78 16.67 9.89
C TRP A 125 -0.73 15.58 9.76
N ALA A 126 -1.12 14.33 9.56
CA ALA A 126 -0.20 13.22 9.43
C ALA A 126 0.68 13.35 8.17
N LEU A 127 0.07 13.67 7.02
CA LEU A 127 0.79 13.84 5.76
C LEU A 127 1.70 15.07 5.78
N LEU A 128 1.16 16.24 6.14
CA LEU A 128 1.95 17.48 6.21
C LEU A 128 3.00 17.42 7.32
N GLY A 129 2.65 16.86 8.47
CA GLY A 129 3.56 16.65 9.58
C GLY A 129 4.73 15.75 9.22
N MET A 130 4.48 14.67 8.47
CA MET A 130 5.56 13.81 7.98
C MET A 130 6.48 14.52 6.99
N VAL A 131 5.91 15.26 6.03
CA VAL A 131 6.71 16.07 5.09
C VAL A 131 7.55 17.11 5.84
N GLY A 132 6.95 17.82 6.80
CA GLY A 132 7.65 18.79 7.63
C GLY A 132 8.75 18.16 8.50
N LEU A 133 8.48 16.99 9.09
CA LEU A 133 9.46 16.24 9.88
C LEU A 133 10.66 15.82 9.03
N LEU A 134 10.42 15.31 7.82
CA LEU A 134 11.49 14.93 6.89
C LEU A 134 12.29 16.15 6.42
N ALA A 135 11.62 17.27 6.13
CA ALA A 135 12.28 18.51 5.75
C ALA A 135 13.15 19.06 6.89
N LEU A 136 12.66 19.05 8.12
CA LEU A 136 13.40 19.45 9.32
C LEU A 136 14.61 18.52 9.54
N PHE A 137 14.39 17.21 9.49
CA PHE A 137 15.45 16.23 9.65
C PHE A 137 16.55 16.40 8.59
N PHE A 138 16.15 16.64 7.34
CA PHE A 138 17.08 16.93 6.25
C PHE A 138 17.83 18.25 6.47
N GLY A 139 17.16 19.31 6.93
CA GLY A 139 17.80 20.59 7.23
C GLY A 139 18.82 20.51 8.37
N LEU A 140 18.54 19.70 9.40
CA LEU A 140 19.43 19.52 10.55
C LEU A 140 20.60 18.58 10.28
N ARG A 141 20.38 17.51 9.51
CA ARG A 141 21.36 16.42 9.35
C ARG A 141 22.03 16.38 7.98
N GLY A 142 21.33 16.83 6.94
CA GLY A 142 21.73 16.67 5.55
C GLY A 142 21.65 15.21 5.08
N ARG A 143 22.38 14.92 3.99
CA ARG A 143 22.46 13.58 3.38
C ARG A 143 23.43 12.70 4.16
N ILE A 144 23.05 11.45 4.40
CA ILE A 144 23.95 10.42 4.94
C ILE A 144 24.90 10.00 3.81
N ARG A 145 26.17 10.39 3.95
CA ARG A 145 27.24 10.10 2.99
C ARG A 145 27.92 8.77 3.29
N ILE A 146 28.64 8.24 2.31
CA ILE A 146 29.52 7.09 2.50
C ILE A 146 30.78 7.58 3.21
N ASP A 147 31.02 7.12 4.44
CA ASP A 147 32.13 7.62 5.29
C ASP A 147 33.50 7.35 4.65
N SER A 148 33.63 6.21 3.99
CA SER A 148 34.86 5.76 3.33
C SER A 148 35.02 6.29 1.90
N GLY A 149 34.06 7.09 1.42
CA GLY A 149 33.96 7.47 0.00
C GLY A 149 33.58 6.32 -0.93
N VAL A 150 33.31 6.65 -2.19
CA VAL A 150 32.95 5.65 -3.22
C VAL A 150 34.16 4.79 -3.59
N SER A 151 33.98 3.47 -3.63
CA SER A 151 35.03 2.51 -3.99
C SER A 151 35.32 2.45 -5.48
N GLY A 152 34.37 2.89 -6.32
CA GLY A 152 34.44 2.71 -7.78
C GLY A 152 34.08 1.30 -8.26
N GLN A 153 33.87 0.36 -7.33
CA GLN A 153 33.39 -1.00 -7.59
C GLN A 153 31.97 -1.16 -7.07
N THR A 154 31.18 -2.00 -7.73
CA THR A 154 29.80 -2.26 -7.32
C THR A 154 29.54 -3.75 -7.12
N ILE A 155 28.58 -4.05 -6.24
CA ILE A 155 28.05 -5.39 -5.98
C ILE A 155 26.55 -5.42 -6.27
N ARG A 156 26.10 -6.50 -6.90
CA ARG A 156 24.68 -6.72 -7.22
C ARG A 156 23.89 -7.01 -5.95
N ARG A 157 22.97 -6.11 -5.61
CA ARG A 157 22.10 -6.23 -4.43
C ARG A 157 20.72 -6.80 -4.76
N PHE A 158 20.11 -6.31 -5.84
CA PHE A 158 18.77 -6.73 -6.28
C PHE A 158 18.79 -7.12 -7.76
N ASN A 159 18.23 -8.29 -8.06
CA ASN A 159 18.13 -8.78 -9.42
C ASN A 159 17.00 -8.07 -10.20
N MET A 160 16.78 -8.48 -11.46
CA MET A 160 15.75 -7.85 -12.29
C MET A 160 14.33 -8.09 -11.77
N THR A 161 14.00 -9.30 -11.34
CA THR A 161 12.63 -9.65 -10.91
C THR A 161 12.26 -8.96 -9.61
N GLU A 162 13.20 -8.84 -8.67
CA GLU A 162 13.05 -8.07 -7.44
C GLU A 162 12.77 -6.59 -7.75
N ARG A 163 13.54 -5.98 -8.66
CA ARG A 163 13.35 -4.57 -9.04
C ARG A 163 12.03 -4.34 -9.77
N VAL A 164 11.66 -5.19 -10.73
CA VAL A 164 10.39 -5.07 -11.45
C VAL A 164 9.22 -5.15 -10.48
N SER A 165 9.27 -6.10 -9.53
CA SER A 165 8.25 -6.22 -8.48
C SER A 165 8.17 -4.97 -7.60
N HIS A 166 9.32 -4.38 -7.25
CA HIS A 166 9.37 -3.15 -6.47
C HIS A 166 8.74 -1.98 -7.23
N TRP A 167 9.10 -1.77 -8.50
CA TRP A 167 8.55 -0.68 -9.29
C TRP A 167 7.07 -0.86 -9.63
N LEU A 168 6.61 -2.10 -9.78
CA LEU A 168 5.19 -2.41 -9.91
C LEU A 168 4.41 -1.92 -8.67
N VAL A 169 4.90 -2.24 -7.46
CA VAL A 169 4.31 -1.75 -6.20
C VAL A 169 4.45 -0.24 -6.07
N ALA A 170 5.61 0.33 -6.36
CA ALA A 170 5.87 1.75 -6.17
C ALA A 170 4.99 2.62 -7.07
N LEU A 171 4.90 2.31 -8.36
CA LEU A 171 4.12 3.09 -9.33
C LEU A 171 2.62 2.92 -9.10
N SER A 172 2.17 1.70 -8.80
CA SER A 172 0.77 1.46 -8.45
C SER A 172 0.40 2.18 -7.14
N PHE A 173 1.23 2.12 -6.11
CA PHE A 173 1.00 2.81 -4.84
C PHE A 173 0.94 4.32 -5.01
N ILE A 174 1.85 4.93 -5.79
CA ILE A 174 1.81 6.39 -6.04
C ILE A 174 0.48 6.77 -6.72
N THR A 175 0.06 5.99 -7.73
CA THR A 175 -1.21 6.23 -8.42
C THR A 175 -2.41 6.09 -7.49
N LEU A 176 -2.45 5.03 -6.68
CA LEU A 176 -3.50 4.79 -5.69
C LEU A 176 -3.52 5.84 -4.58
N GLY A 177 -2.34 6.28 -4.12
CA GLY A 177 -2.19 7.31 -3.10
C GLY A 177 -2.71 8.66 -3.59
N LEU A 178 -2.32 9.08 -4.80
CA LEU A 178 -2.80 10.35 -5.38
C LEU A 178 -4.31 10.33 -5.63
N THR A 179 -4.84 9.23 -6.17
CA THR A 179 -6.28 9.09 -6.39
C THR A 179 -7.05 8.94 -5.07
N GLY A 180 -6.49 8.31 -4.04
CA GLY A 180 -7.06 8.24 -2.69
C GLY A 180 -7.09 9.61 -2.00
N ILE A 181 -6.03 10.41 -2.12
CA ILE A 181 -5.99 11.81 -1.65
C ILE A 181 -7.07 12.63 -2.36
N ASN A 182 -7.25 12.44 -3.66
CA ASN A 182 -8.33 13.08 -4.42
C ASN A 182 -9.72 12.71 -3.87
N LEU A 183 -9.97 11.44 -3.55
CA LEU A 183 -11.25 10.99 -2.96
C LEU A 183 -11.47 11.50 -1.53
N LEU A 184 -10.40 11.62 -0.73
CA LEU A 184 -10.48 12.05 0.66
C LEU A 184 -10.68 13.57 0.78
N PHE A 185 -9.86 14.34 0.07
CA PHE A 185 -9.82 15.81 0.15
C PHE A 185 -10.56 16.52 -1.00
N GLY A 186 -11.25 15.78 -1.86
CA GLY A 186 -11.94 16.33 -3.03
C GLY A 186 -12.83 17.51 -2.73
N ARG A 187 -13.70 17.37 -1.72
CA ARG A 187 -14.68 18.41 -1.37
C ARG A 187 -14.07 19.59 -0.61
N SER A 188 -13.10 19.33 0.26
CA SER A 188 -12.52 20.34 1.16
C SER A 188 -11.37 21.12 0.54
N LEU A 189 -10.61 20.50 -0.37
CA LEU A 189 -9.41 21.08 -0.95
C LEU A 189 -9.58 21.31 -2.46
N PHE A 190 -9.89 20.27 -3.23
CA PHE A 190 -9.80 20.37 -4.69
C PHE A 190 -10.96 21.15 -5.33
N ILE A 191 -12.22 20.91 -4.94
CA ILE A 191 -13.37 21.64 -5.49
C ILE A 191 -13.21 23.17 -5.31
N PRO A 192 -12.83 23.71 -4.13
CA PRO A 192 -12.57 25.13 -3.97
C PRO A 192 -11.43 25.68 -4.84
N LEU A 193 -10.40 24.86 -5.14
CA LEU A 193 -9.22 25.29 -5.87
C LEU A 193 -9.40 25.31 -7.39
N ILE A 194 -10.06 24.28 -7.95
CA ILE A 194 -10.14 24.09 -9.42
C ILE A 194 -11.57 24.14 -9.97
N GLY A 195 -12.57 24.27 -9.12
CA GLY A 195 -13.98 24.26 -9.52
C GLY A 195 -14.57 22.86 -9.71
N LYS A 196 -15.91 22.80 -9.77
CA LYS A 196 -16.66 21.53 -9.82
C LYS A 196 -16.44 20.73 -11.10
N ASP A 197 -16.39 21.41 -12.25
CA ASP A 197 -16.29 20.73 -13.55
C ASP A 197 -14.92 20.07 -13.75
N ALA A 198 -13.84 20.80 -13.44
CA ALA A 198 -12.49 20.24 -13.47
C ALA A 198 -12.32 19.10 -12.45
N PHE A 199 -12.87 19.28 -11.25
CA PHE A 199 -12.87 18.22 -10.24
C PHE A 199 -13.65 16.98 -10.69
N ALA A 200 -14.80 17.15 -11.35
CA ALA A 200 -15.60 16.02 -11.85
C ALA A 200 -14.80 15.17 -12.84
N ALA A 201 -14.08 15.80 -13.78
CA ALA A 201 -13.20 15.10 -14.71
C ALA A 201 -12.06 14.35 -13.97
N MET A 202 -11.37 15.05 -13.05
CA MET A 202 -10.28 14.48 -12.25
C MET A 202 -10.75 13.32 -11.37
N ALA A 203 -11.93 13.43 -10.75
CA ALA A 203 -12.53 12.39 -9.92
C ALA A 203 -12.98 11.18 -10.74
N ALA A 204 -13.54 11.38 -11.94
CA ALA A 204 -13.93 10.30 -12.84
C ALA A 204 -12.71 9.46 -13.26
N THR A 205 -11.67 10.12 -13.77
CA THR A 205 -10.41 9.45 -14.13
C THR A 205 -9.75 8.82 -12.90
N GLY A 206 -9.70 9.55 -11.78
CA GLY A 206 -9.11 9.07 -10.55
C GLY A 206 -9.77 7.80 -10.01
N LYS A 207 -11.10 7.72 -10.01
CA LYS A 207 -11.85 6.53 -9.61
C LYS A 207 -11.54 5.33 -10.49
N LEU A 208 -11.52 5.54 -11.81
CA LEU A 208 -11.20 4.49 -12.78
C LEU A 208 -9.79 3.94 -12.53
N LEU A 209 -8.80 4.82 -12.38
CA LEU A 209 -7.42 4.42 -12.07
C LEU A 209 -7.31 3.73 -10.71
N HIS A 210 -7.99 4.24 -9.68
CA HIS A 210 -7.96 3.65 -8.36
C HIS A 210 -8.46 2.20 -8.37
N ASN A 211 -9.60 1.96 -9.03
CA ASN A 211 -10.21 0.63 -9.08
C ASN A 211 -9.41 -0.38 -9.92
N THR A 212 -8.76 0.08 -10.99
CA THR A 212 -8.05 -0.80 -11.94
C THR A 212 -6.61 -1.05 -11.53
N VAL A 213 -5.89 -0.02 -11.08
CA VAL A 213 -4.48 -0.12 -10.67
C VAL A 213 -4.34 -0.87 -9.33
N ALA A 214 -5.40 -0.96 -8.53
CA ALA A 214 -5.42 -1.75 -7.30
C ALA A 214 -4.99 -3.21 -7.53
N PHE A 215 -5.40 -3.83 -8.64
CA PHE A 215 -5.01 -5.21 -8.95
C PHE A 215 -3.51 -5.35 -9.24
N ALA A 216 -2.91 -4.35 -9.91
CA ALA A 216 -1.46 -4.30 -10.11
C ALA A 216 -0.70 -4.16 -8.78
N PHE A 217 -1.21 -3.36 -7.84
CA PHE A 217 -0.66 -3.25 -6.50
C PHE A 217 -0.74 -4.58 -5.74
N MET A 218 -1.89 -5.26 -5.76
CA MET A 218 -2.08 -6.57 -5.10
C MET A 218 -1.11 -7.63 -5.66
N LEU A 219 -0.96 -7.69 -6.99
CA LEU A 219 -0.01 -8.58 -7.64
C LEU A 219 1.43 -8.25 -7.24
N GLY A 220 1.80 -6.97 -7.30
CA GLY A 220 3.13 -6.52 -6.90
C GLY A 220 3.45 -6.86 -5.44
N LEU A 221 2.48 -6.70 -4.55
CA LEU A 221 2.63 -7.04 -3.13
C LEU A 221 2.90 -8.53 -2.93
N ALA A 222 2.17 -9.39 -3.66
CA ALA A 222 2.39 -10.83 -3.64
C ALA A 222 3.79 -11.20 -4.16
N LEU A 223 4.24 -10.59 -5.26
CA LEU A 223 5.58 -10.82 -5.80
C LEU A 223 6.68 -10.40 -4.80
N ILE A 224 6.52 -9.24 -4.17
CA ILE A 224 7.45 -8.75 -3.13
C ILE A 224 7.50 -9.69 -1.93
N PHE A 225 6.36 -10.24 -1.50
CA PHE A 225 6.33 -11.25 -0.44
C PHE A 225 7.22 -12.45 -0.80
N PHE A 226 7.01 -13.08 -1.96
CA PHE A 226 7.78 -14.26 -2.36
C PHE A 226 9.27 -13.95 -2.57
N HIS A 227 9.60 -12.76 -3.07
CA HIS A 227 10.99 -12.37 -3.25
C HIS A 227 11.73 -12.13 -1.92
N TRP A 228 11.08 -11.51 -0.93
CA TRP A 228 11.79 -10.90 0.19
C TRP A 228 11.44 -11.46 1.58
N VAL A 229 10.34 -12.21 1.75
CA VAL A 229 9.89 -12.65 3.10
C VAL A 229 10.97 -13.39 3.89
N LEU A 230 11.69 -14.31 3.23
CA LEU A 230 12.72 -15.12 3.90
C LEU A 230 13.87 -14.26 4.45
N HIS A 231 14.21 -13.18 3.77
CA HIS A 231 15.27 -12.26 4.20
C HIS A 231 14.81 -11.26 5.27
N ASN A 232 13.50 -11.15 5.49
CA ASN A 232 12.89 -10.19 6.40
C ASN A 232 12.42 -10.80 7.74
N PHE A 233 12.74 -12.07 8.00
CA PHE A 233 12.59 -12.63 9.34
C PHE A 233 13.55 -11.95 10.33
N PRO A 234 13.08 -11.56 11.53
CA PRO A 234 13.93 -11.05 12.59
C PRO A 234 15.03 -12.04 12.99
N ASN A 235 16.22 -11.53 13.27
CA ASN A 235 17.38 -12.30 13.71
C ASN A 235 18.15 -11.54 14.82
N ARG A 236 19.16 -12.19 15.40
CA ARG A 236 19.92 -11.66 16.53
C ARG A 236 20.63 -10.33 16.24
N HIS A 237 21.07 -10.11 14.99
CA HIS A 237 21.71 -8.85 14.59
C HIS A 237 20.72 -7.68 14.60
N ASP A 238 19.44 -7.92 14.37
CA ASP A 238 18.42 -6.87 14.37
C ASP A 238 18.24 -6.27 15.77
N VAL A 239 18.34 -7.08 16.82
CA VAL A 239 18.29 -6.60 18.21
C VAL A 239 19.46 -5.66 18.49
N VAL A 240 20.68 -6.05 18.08
CA VAL A 240 21.87 -5.20 18.22
C VAL A 240 21.73 -3.90 17.43
N TRP A 241 21.18 -3.98 16.21
CA TRP A 241 20.92 -2.82 15.36
C TRP A 241 19.94 -1.84 16.04
N LEU A 242 18.85 -2.35 16.63
CA LEU A 242 17.85 -1.55 17.35
C LEU A 242 18.43 -0.91 18.61
N LEU A 243 19.20 -1.66 19.42
CA LEU A 243 19.86 -1.14 20.61
C LEU A 243 20.86 -0.02 20.29
N LYS A 244 21.48 -0.05 19.11
CA LYS A 244 22.37 1.01 18.61
C LYS A 244 21.63 2.14 17.89
N GLY A 245 20.29 2.16 17.92
CA GLY A 245 19.48 3.18 17.24
C GLY A 245 19.74 3.24 15.73
N GLY A 246 20.09 2.11 15.13
CA GLY A 246 20.41 1.99 13.71
C GLY A 246 21.65 2.73 13.23
N GLY A 247 22.51 3.18 14.14
CA GLY A 247 23.66 4.02 13.78
C GLY A 247 23.27 5.44 13.40
N PHE A 248 22.02 5.86 13.63
CA PHE A 248 21.61 7.23 13.35
C PHE A 248 22.17 8.23 14.38
N PHE A 249 22.47 7.82 15.60
CA PHE A 249 22.94 8.75 16.64
C PHE A 249 24.44 8.62 16.95
N SER A 250 25.15 7.77 16.21
CA SER A 250 26.59 7.54 16.35
C SER A 250 27.22 7.34 14.97
N LYS A 251 28.55 7.43 14.85
CA LYS A 251 29.26 7.02 13.62
C LYS A 251 29.45 5.50 13.53
N SER A 252 28.76 4.72 14.36
CA SER A 252 28.89 3.27 14.35
C SER A 252 27.95 2.68 13.32
N HIS A 253 28.48 1.83 12.45
CA HIS A 253 27.73 1.04 11.49
C HIS A 253 27.37 -0.32 12.10
N PRO A 254 26.13 -0.54 12.59
CA PRO A 254 25.78 -1.81 13.22
C PRO A 254 25.74 -2.93 12.17
N PRO A 255 26.20 -4.15 12.51
CA PRO A 255 26.25 -5.25 11.55
C PRO A 255 24.84 -5.58 11.05
N ALA A 256 24.70 -5.70 9.73
CA ALA A 256 23.43 -6.02 9.07
C ALA A 256 23.64 -6.99 7.90
N ARG A 257 22.66 -7.90 7.72
CA ARG A 257 22.53 -8.76 6.54
C ARG A 257 21.93 -7.98 5.37
N LYS A 258 21.39 -8.69 4.35
CA LYS A 258 20.79 -8.08 3.14
C LYS A 258 19.79 -6.97 3.47
N PHE A 259 19.01 -7.14 4.54
CA PHE A 259 18.18 -6.09 5.13
C PHE A 259 18.55 -5.84 6.59
N ASN A 260 18.60 -4.56 6.98
CA ASN A 260 18.75 -4.15 8.38
C ASN A 260 17.41 -4.16 9.13
N ALA A 261 17.42 -4.03 10.46
CA ALA A 261 16.20 -4.13 11.27
C ALA A 261 15.12 -3.12 10.87
N GLY A 262 15.51 -1.87 10.56
CA GLY A 262 14.59 -0.84 10.10
C GLY A 262 13.92 -1.20 8.77
N GLN A 263 14.69 -1.73 7.81
CA GLN A 263 14.16 -2.23 6.54
C GLN A 263 13.21 -3.42 6.73
N LYS A 264 13.47 -4.30 7.70
CA LYS A 264 12.58 -5.43 8.01
C LYS A 264 11.27 -4.96 8.65
N ILE A 265 11.33 -4.04 9.59
CA ILE A 265 10.13 -3.41 10.17
C ILE A 265 9.30 -2.78 9.04
N PHE A 266 9.96 -2.02 8.17
CA PHE A 266 9.31 -1.40 7.02
C PHE A 266 8.65 -2.43 6.10
N PHE A 267 9.34 -3.53 5.77
CA PHE A 267 8.78 -4.63 4.98
C PHE A 267 7.47 -5.14 5.58
N TRP A 268 7.44 -5.42 6.88
CA TRP A 268 6.23 -5.92 7.55
C TRP A 268 5.12 -4.87 7.63
N LEU A 269 5.46 -3.60 7.87
CA LEU A 269 4.49 -2.50 7.86
C LEU A 269 3.81 -2.38 6.50
N VAL A 270 4.59 -2.37 5.41
CA VAL A 270 4.05 -2.29 4.05
C VAL A 270 3.27 -3.53 3.67
N LEU A 271 3.79 -4.73 4.00
CA LEU A 271 3.13 -5.99 3.67
C LEU A 271 1.77 -6.11 4.36
N LEU A 272 1.73 -5.95 5.68
CA LEU A 272 0.50 -6.11 6.47
C LEU A 272 -0.51 -5.01 6.14
N SER A 273 -0.07 -3.76 6.06
CA SER A 273 -0.96 -2.64 5.68
C SER A 273 -1.46 -2.80 4.25
N GLY A 274 -0.61 -3.27 3.33
CA GLY A 274 -0.98 -3.55 1.94
C GLY A 274 -2.03 -4.66 1.84
N VAL A 275 -1.93 -5.72 2.64
CA VAL A 275 -2.96 -6.76 2.72
C VAL A 275 -4.27 -6.20 3.24
N VAL A 276 -4.24 -5.44 4.35
CA VAL A 276 -5.45 -4.80 4.92
C VAL A 276 -6.10 -3.85 3.92
N LEU A 277 -5.32 -3.04 3.21
CA LEU A 277 -5.82 -2.17 2.13
C LEU A 277 -6.42 -2.96 0.99
N SER A 278 -5.82 -4.08 0.61
CA SER A 278 -6.31 -4.92 -0.47
C SER A 278 -7.65 -5.57 -0.11
N LEU A 279 -7.79 -6.10 1.11
CA LEU A 279 -9.03 -6.71 1.60
C LEU A 279 -10.15 -5.68 1.77
N SER A 280 -9.86 -4.55 2.42
CA SER A 280 -10.84 -3.46 2.56
C SER A 280 -11.20 -2.83 1.21
N GLY A 281 -10.25 -2.68 0.29
CA GLY A 281 -10.49 -2.19 -1.06
C GLY A 281 -11.35 -3.16 -1.88
N TRP A 282 -11.12 -4.47 -1.72
CA TRP A 282 -11.98 -5.50 -2.31
C TRP A 282 -13.42 -5.40 -1.81
N ALA A 283 -13.61 -5.25 -0.50
CA ALA A 283 -14.95 -5.06 0.10
C ALA A 283 -15.67 -3.82 -0.44
N LEU A 284 -14.93 -2.74 -0.73
CA LEU A 284 -15.46 -1.51 -1.32
C LEU A 284 -15.73 -1.62 -2.82
N LEU A 285 -14.95 -2.41 -3.55
CA LEU A 285 -15.14 -2.64 -4.99
C LEU A 285 -16.34 -3.55 -5.27
N PHE A 286 -16.57 -4.52 -4.38
CA PHE A 286 -17.69 -5.47 -4.45
C PHE A 286 -18.61 -5.28 -3.24
N PRO A 287 -19.38 -4.18 -3.20
CA PRO A 287 -20.20 -3.86 -2.04
C PRO A 287 -21.22 -4.96 -1.75
N TYR A 288 -21.45 -5.22 -0.46
CA TYR A 288 -22.45 -6.17 0.06
C TYR A 288 -22.18 -7.66 -0.22
N THR A 289 -20.96 -8.00 -0.64
CA THR A 289 -20.56 -9.40 -0.92
C THR A 289 -19.72 -10.04 0.19
N THR A 290 -19.24 -9.24 1.15
CA THR A 290 -18.30 -9.68 2.20
C THR A 290 -18.72 -9.17 3.59
N SER A 291 -18.33 -9.91 4.63
CA SER A 291 -18.63 -9.65 6.05
C SER A 291 -17.36 -9.64 6.92
N PHE A 292 -16.29 -9.04 6.42
CA PHE A 292 -14.96 -9.15 7.05
C PHE A 292 -14.90 -8.65 8.49
N PHE A 293 -15.70 -7.63 8.85
CA PHE A 293 -15.62 -7.02 10.18
C PHE A 293 -16.34 -7.85 11.23
N ALA A 294 -17.55 -8.35 10.94
CA ALA A 294 -18.27 -9.24 11.83
C ALA A 294 -17.41 -10.46 12.22
N ASP A 295 -16.81 -11.11 11.23
CA ASP A 295 -15.93 -12.28 11.43
C ASP A 295 -14.68 -11.92 12.22
N SER A 296 -14.05 -10.78 11.91
CA SER A 296 -12.88 -10.29 12.64
C SER A 296 -13.23 -9.98 14.10
N PHE A 297 -14.35 -9.32 14.37
CA PHE A 297 -14.81 -8.97 15.71
C PHE A 297 -15.15 -10.21 16.54
N ALA A 298 -15.75 -11.24 15.93
CA ALA A 298 -15.99 -12.52 16.59
C ALA A 298 -14.68 -13.21 16.99
N PHE A 299 -13.69 -13.20 16.10
CA PHE A 299 -12.34 -13.66 16.42
C PHE A 299 -11.74 -12.87 17.60
N PHE A 300 -11.78 -11.54 17.56
CA PHE A 300 -11.22 -10.72 18.65
C PHE A 300 -11.93 -10.96 19.99
N ASN A 301 -13.25 -11.09 19.98
CA ASN A 301 -14.03 -11.39 21.19
C ASN A 301 -13.62 -12.74 21.79
N THR A 302 -13.37 -13.75 20.95
CA THR A 302 -12.95 -15.09 21.39
C THR A 302 -11.55 -15.10 21.98
N TRP A 303 -10.60 -14.43 21.33
CA TRP A 303 -9.18 -14.51 21.72
C TRP A 303 -8.75 -13.48 22.76
N PHE A 304 -9.43 -12.33 22.80
CA PHE A 304 -9.03 -11.20 23.66
C PHE A 304 -10.12 -10.77 24.64
N GLY A 305 -11.26 -11.46 24.69
CA GLY A 305 -12.34 -11.17 25.63
C GLY A 305 -13.01 -9.80 25.41
N THR A 306 -12.96 -9.28 24.18
CA THR A 306 -13.61 -8.02 23.82
C THR A 306 -15.13 -8.19 23.65
N SER A 307 -15.86 -7.07 23.60
CA SER A 307 -17.31 -7.03 23.39
C SER A 307 -17.67 -6.26 22.11
N LEU A 308 -17.00 -6.57 21.00
CA LEU A 308 -17.21 -5.92 19.71
C LEU A 308 -18.51 -6.44 19.06
N PRO A 309 -19.24 -5.60 18.30
CA PRO A 309 -20.53 -5.97 17.71
C PRO A 309 -20.35 -6.95 16.54
N THR A 310 -20.81 -8.20 16.68
CA THR A 310 -20.69 -9.22 15.62
C THR A 310 -21.89 -9.24 14.67
N GLU A 311 -23.03 -8.68 15.07
CA GLU A 311 -24.24 -8.57 14.25
C GLU A 311 -24.21 -7.27 13.44
N LEU A 312 -23.42 -7.25 12.37
CA LEU A 312 -23.30 -6.07 11.50
C LEU A 312 -24.21 -6.17 10.28
N THR A 313 -24.91 -5.08 9.99
CA THR A 313 -25.59 -4.92 8.70
C THR A 313 -24.57 -4.76 7.58
N GLN A 314 -24.96 -5.11 6.35
CA GLN A 314 -24.09 -4.95 5.17
C GLN A 314 -23.63 -3.50 4.96
N ILE A 315 -24.42 -2.51 5.36
CA ILE A 315 -24.01 -1.11 5.28
C ILE A 315 -22.97 -0.78 6.35
N GLN A 316 -23.09 -1.29 7.57
CA GLN A 316 -22.08 -1.11 8.62
C GLN A 316 -20.74 -1.73 8.21
N GLU A 317 -20.74 -2.90 7.58
CA GLU A 317 -19.54 -3.51 6.98
C GLU A 317 -18.85 -2.53 5.99
N GLN A 318 -19.62 -1.89 5.11
CA GLN A 318 -19.09 -0.91 4.15
C GLN A 318 -18.55 0.37 4.83
N GLN A 319 -19.21 0.82 5.90
CA GLN A 319 -18.76 1.96 6.68
C GLN A 319 -17.41 1.67 7.34
N TYR A 320 -17.27 0.52 8.01
CA TYR A 320 -16.01 0.10 8.59
C TYR A 320 -14.93 -0.11 7.53
N ALA A 321 -15.25 -0.74 6.40
CA ALA A 321 -14.32 -0.94 5.29
C ALA A 321 -13.76 0.41 4.80
N SER A 322 -14.63 1.40 4.60
CA SER A 322 -14.21 2.72 4.13
C SER A 322 -13.34 3.48 5.12
N LEU A 323 -13.64 3.42 6.42
CA LEU A 323 -12.86 4.08 7.46
C LEU A 323 -11.50 3.39 7.65
N LEU A 324 -11.48 2.06 7.69
CA LEU A 324 -10.26 1.28 7.79
C LEU A 324 -9.37 1.51 6.56
N HIS A 325 -9.94 1.45 5.36
CA HIS A 325 -9.21 1.67 4.12
C HIS A 325 -8.56 3.05 4.09
N ALA A 326 -9.33 4.11 4.40
CA ALA A 326 -8.79 5.46 4.41
C ALA A 326 -7.72 5.66 5.50
N GLY A 327 -7.96 5.14 6.72
CA GLY A 327 -7.01 5.25 7.83
C GLY A 327 -5.69 4.53 7.54
N VAL A 328 -5.75 3.29 7.06
CA VAL A 328 -4.56 2.51 6.71
C VAL A 328 -3.86 3.10 5.48
N ALA A 329 -4.59 3.67 4.52
CA ALA A 329 -3.99 4.31 3.34
C ALA A 329 -3.15 5.52 3.75
N VAL A 330 -3.66 6.34 4.66
CA VAL A 330 -2.95 7.50 5.20
C VAL A 330 -1.74 7.07 6.02
N PHE A 331 -1.90 6.08 6.89
CA PHE A 331 -0.79 5.50 7.65
C PHE A 331 0.32 5.01 6.71
N LEU A 332 -0.05 4.21 5.70
CA LEU A 332 0.91 3.68 4.74
C LEU A 332 1.55 4.81 3.92
N ALA A 333 0.80 5.83 3.51
CA ALA A 333 1.35 6.99 2.82
C ALA A 333 2.44 7.71 3.65
N VAL A 334 2.21 7.91 4.95
CA VAL A 334 3.23 8.47 5.88
C VAL A 334 4.48 7.59 5.92
N VAL A 335 4.30 6.27 6.05
CA VAL A 335 5.40 5.30 6.08
C VAL A 335 6.18 5.31 4.74
N ILE A 336 5.49 5.35 3.61
CA ILE A 336 6.11 5.40 2.28
C ILE A 336 6.87 6.72 2.04
N LEU A 337 6.38 7.86 2.55
CA LEU A 337 7.13 9.13 2.48
C LEU A 337 8.50 9.00 3.17
N ALA A 338 8.56 8.34 4.34
CA ALA A 338 9.81 8.06 5.03
C ALA A 338 10.77 7.22 4.17
N HIS A 339 10.22 6.19 3.52
CA HIS A 339 11.00 5.28 2.68
C HIS A 339 11.52 5.94 1.41
N ILE A 340 10.68 6.72 0.72
CA ILE A 340 11.11 7.50 -0.43
C ILE A 340 12.25 8.43 -0.01
N TYR A 341 12.15 9.10 1.13
CA TYR A 341 13.21 9.97 1.64
C TYR A 341 14.53 9.21 1.83
N ILE A 342 14.55 8.12 2.62
CA ILE A 342 15.78 7.37 2.91
C ILE A 342 16.34 6.73 1.62
N GLY A 343 15.49 6.19 0.76
CA GLY A 343 15.90 5.51 -0.47
C GLY A 343 16.37 6.42 -1.61
N SER A 344 16.19 7.75 -1.50
CA SER A 344 16.53 8.70 -2.58
C SER A 344 17.46 9.82 -2.12
N ILE A 345 16.94 10.77 -1.35
CA ILE A 345 17.64 12.00 -1.00
C ILE A 345 18.42 11.81 0.30
N GLY A 346 17.86 11.09 1.28
CA GLY A 346 18.39 10.95 2.63
C GLY A 346 19.67 10.12 2.72
N MET A 347 19.88 9.14 1.82
CA MET A 347 21.06 8.27 1.83
C MET A 347 21.74 8.25 0.46
N GLU A 348 23.03 8.55 0.44
CA GLU A 348 23.86 8.51 -0.76
C GLU A 348 23.98 7.09 -1.29
N GLY A 349 23.92 6.92 -2.62
CA GLY A 349 24.09 5.63 -3.29
C GLY A 349 22.90 4.66 -3.20
N ALA A 350 21.93 4.88 -2.29
CA ALA A 350 20.81 3.97 -2.06
C ALA A 350 19.90 3.77 -3.28
N ILE A 351 19.64 4.83 -4.06
CA ILE A 351 18.76 4.77 -5.24
C ILE A 351 19.28 3.84 -6.35
N GLY A 352 20.61 3.63 -6.41
CA GLY A 352 21.26 2.69 -7.32
C GLY A 352 20.73 1.26 -7.15
N ALA A 353 20.47 0.87 -5.91
CA ALA A 353 19.96 -0.46 -5.56
C ALA A 353 18.68 -0.82 -6.32
N MET A 354 17.76 0.13 -6.53
CA MET A 354 16.49 -0.12 -7.21
C MET A 354 16.48 0.26 -8.69
N THR A 355 17.39 1.13 -9.12
CA THR A 355 17.48 1.54 -10.53
C THR A 355 18.37 0.59 -11.34
N THR A 356 19.62 0.39 -10.92
CA THR A 356 20.59 -0.47 -11.62
C THR A 356 20.68 -1.87 -11.01
N GLY A 357 20.24 -2.03 -9.76
CA GLY A 357 20.38 -3.29 -9.00
C GLY A 357 21.71 -3.40 -8.26
N ASP A 358 22.63 -2.48 -8.54
CA ASP A 358 24.01 -2.49 -8.07
C ASP A 358 24.23 -1.37 -7.05
N VAL A 359 25.02 -1.63 -6.02
CA VAL A 359 25.42 -0.66 -4.98
C VAL A 359 26.93 -0.60 -4.86
N ASP A 360 27.48 0.54 -4.44
CA ASP A 360 28.92 0.68 -4.18
C ASP A 360 29.37 -0.26 -3.06
N VAL A 361 30.57 -0.83 -3.19
CA VAL A 361 31.11 -1.80 -2.22
C VAL A 361 31.34 -1.18 -0.84
N ASN A 362 31.81 0.07 -0.76
CA ASN A 362 32.01 0.73 0.53
C ASN A 362 30.66 1.04 1.19
N TRP A 363 29.68 1.50 0.41
CA TRP A 363 28.30 1.65 0.91
C TRP A 363 27.76 0.33 1.47
N ALA A 364 27.97 -0.78 0.75
CA ALA A 364 27.52 -2.10 1.16
C ALA A 364 28.22 -2.58 2.44
N LYS A 365 29.52 -2.33 2.59
CA LYS A 365 30.28 -2.67 3.80
C LYS A 365 29.81 -1.86 5.01
N GLU A 366 29.54 -0.57 4.82
CA GLU A 366 29.06 0.31 5.89
C GLU A 366 27.64 -0.08 6.33
N HIS A 367 26.72 -0.28 5.40
CA HIS A 367 25.31 -0.45 5.75
C HIS A 367 24.88 -1.92 5.93
N HIS A 368 25.66 -2.85 5.38
CA HIS A 368 25.31 -4.27 5.23
C HIS A 368 26.54 -5.19 5.31
N SER A 369 27.43 -4.95 6.28
CA SER A 369 28.73 -5.65 6.43
C SER A 369 28.61 -7.18 6.36
N VAL A 370 27.69 -7.77 7.13
CA VAL A 370 27.49 -9.23 7.20
C VAL A 370 27.06 -9.79 5.85
N TRP A 371 26.24 -9.05 5.10
CA TRP A 371 25.85 -9.47 3.76
C TRP A 371 27.04 -9.45 2.79
N VAL A 372 27.88 -8.42 2.85
CA VAL A 372 29.08 -8.37 1.99
C VAL A 372 30.01 -9.53 2.31
N GLU A 373 30.24 -9.84 3.58
CA GLU A 373 31.05 -11.00 4.00
C GLU A 373 30.46 -12.32 3.46
N GLU A 374 29.14 -12.51 3.60
CA GLU A 374 28.43 -13.68 3.07
C GLU A 374 28.57 -13.81 1.54
N GLU A 375 28.42 -12.71 0.79
CA GLU A 375 28.56 -12.72 -0.68
C GLU A 375 30.01 -12.91 -1.14
N MET A 376 30.98 -12.32 -0.43
CA MET A 376 32.40 -12.49 -0.75
C MET A 376 32.89 -13.91 -0.44
N ALA A 377 32.38 -14.55 0.62
CA ALA A 377 32.68 -15.94 0.94
C ALA A 377 32.14 -16.93 -0.11
N LEU A 378 31.12 -16.53 -0.88
CA LEU A 378 30.57 -17.33 -1.99
C LEU A 378 31.36 -17.17 -3.31
N GLN A 379 32.32 -16.24 -3.38
CA GLN A 379 33.15 -16.08 -4.57
C GLN A 379 34.28 -17.13 -4.58
N PRO A 380 34.54 -17.80 -5.72
CA PRO A 380 35.71 -18.66 -5.86
C PRO A 380 36.99 -17.84 -5.65
N ALA A 381 37.96 -18.40 -4.92
CA ALA A 381 39.27 -17.76 -4.76
C ALA A 381 39.88 -17.45 -6.14
N PRO A 382 40.54 -16.29 -6.32
CA PRO A 382 41.20 -15.96 -7.57
C PRO A 382 42.22 -17.07 -7.91
N PRO A 383 42.35 -17.46 -9.19
CA PRO A 383 43.33 -18.47 -9.59
C PRO A 383 44.72 -18.03 -9.13
N PRO A 384 45.57 -18.96 -8.63
CA PRO A 384 46.91 -18.61 -8.17
C PRO A 384 47.64 -17.88 -9.30
N ALA A 385 48.27 -16.76 -8.96
CA ALA A 385 49.04 -15.97 -9.91
C ALA A 385 50.02 -16.89 -10.63
N LYS A 386 49.95 -16.95 -11.96
CA LYS A 386 50.99 -17.60 -12.76
C LYS A 386 52.30 -16.95 -12.38
N SER A 387 53.17 -17.70 -11.71
CA SER A 387 54.56 -17.29 -11.52
C SER A 387 55.11 -16.97 -12.91
N MET A 388 55.41 -15.70 -13.14
CA MET A 388 56.08 -15.25 -14.35
C MET A 388 57.44 -15.95 -14.34
N GLN A 389 57.54 -17.05 -15.07
CA GLN A 389 58.79 -17.75 -15.30
C GLN A 389 59.63 -16.79 -16.14
N THR A 390 60.53 -16.07 -15.49
CA THR A 390 61.58 -15.32 -16.15
C THR A 390 62.42 -16.36 -16.89
N GLY A 391 62.19 -16.48 -18.20
CA GLY A 391 63.03 -17.27 -19.07
C GLY A 391 64.40 -16.60 -19.10
N ASP A 392 65.37 -17.22 -18.43
CA ASP A 392 66.77 -16.88 -18.59
C ASP A 392 67.17 -17.12 -20.05
N THR A 393 67.67 -16.06 -20.67
CA THR A 393 68.38 -16.11 -21.94
C THR A 393 69.73 -16.79 -21.72
N SER A 394 69.99 -17.88 -22.43
CA SER A 394 71.34 -18.42 -22.65
C SER A 394 71.54 -18.70 -24.13
#